data_AF-T0Y3L8-F1
#
_entry.id   AF-T0Y3L8-F1
#
_cell.length_a   1.000
_cell.length_b   1.000
_cell.length_c   1.000
_cell.angle_alpha   90.00
_cell.angle_beta   90.00
_cell.angle_gamma   90.00
#
_symmetry.space_group_name_H-M   'P 1'
#
loop_
_entity.id
_entity.type
_entity.pdbx_description
1 polymer ?
#
loop_
_entity_poly.entity_id
_entity_poly.type
_entity_poly.pdbx_seq_one_letter_code
_entity_poly.pdbx_strand_id
1 'polypeptide(L)' 'LIAAQAVAHNLVLVTDNLREFRRVPGLRCENWTRSQ' A
#
# COMPACT_ATOMS: atom_id res chain seq x y z
N LEU A 1 -8.96 -6.34 3.18
CA LEU A 1 -9.53 -6.45 1.81
C LEU A 1 -8.83 -5.51 0.82
N ILE A 2 -8.68 -4.20 1.12
CA ILE A 2 -8.04 -3.24 0.20
C ILE A 2 -6.63 -3.63 -0.30
N ALA A 3 -5.78 -4.19 0.56
CA ALA A 3 -4.43 -4.65 0.18
C ALA A 3 -4.48 -5.82 -0.82
N ALA A 4 -5.38 -6.78 -0.62
CA ALA A 4 -5.54 -7.91 -1.52
C ALA A 4 -6.06 -7.45 -2.90
N GLN A 5 -6.95 -6.46 -2.93
CA GLN A 5 -7.41 -5.83 -4.16
C GLN A 5 -6.26 -5.13 -4.91
N ALA A 6 -5.43 -4.36 -4.19
CA ALA A 6 -4.28 -3.70 -4.80
C ALA A 6 -3.29 -4.72 -5.40
N VAL A 7 -3.04 -5.83 -4.72
CA VAL A 7 -2.20 -6.92 -5.24
C VAL A 7 -2.84 -7.58 -6.47
N ALA A 8 -4.12 -7.97 -6.39
CA ALA A 8 -4.82 -8.68 -7.46
C ALA A 8 -4.90 -7.86 -8.76
N HIS A 9 -4.98 -6.54 -8.65
CA HIS A 9 -5.05 -5.63 -9.80
C HIS A 9 -3.71 -4.95 -10.14
N ASN A 10 -2.62 -5.35 -9.48
CA ASN A 10 -1.30 -4.73 -9.65
C ASN A 10 -1.35 -3.20 -9.53
N LEU A 11 -1.94 -2.69 -8.46
CA LEU A 11 -2.06 -1.25 -8.15
C LEU A 11 -1.05 -0.84 -7.06
N VAL A 12 -0.92 0.48 -6.85
CA VAL A 12 -0.20 1.07 -5.72
C VAL A 12 -1.21 1.54 -4.68
N LEU A 13 -1.08 1.08 -3.44
CA LEU A 13 -1.92 1.53 -2.32
C LEU A 13 -1.32 2.78 -1.67
N VAL A 14 -2.00 3.91 -1.84
CA VAL A 14 -1.67 5.16 -1.14
C VAL A 14 -2.23 5.13 0.27
N THR A 15 -1.38 5.30 1.29
CA THR A 15 -1.79 5.27 2.70
C THR A 15 -0.80 6.00 3.61
N ASP A 16 -1.30 6.64 4.67
CA ASP A 16 -0.44 7.20 5.72
C ASP A 16 0.10 6.12 6.69
N ASN A 17 -0.47 4.91 6.68
CA ASN A 17 -0.10 3.83 7.59
C ASN A 17 0.76 2.73 6.93
N LEU A 18 1.92 3.10 6.39
CA LEU A 18 2.82 2.16 5.70
C LEU A 18 3.23 0.96 6.58
N ARG A 19 3.32 1.13 7.90
CA ARG A 19 3.77 0.07 8.82
C ARG A 19 2.83 -1.13 8.78
N GLU A 20 1.52 -0.89 8.77
CA GLU A 20 0.51 -1.95 8.72
C GLU A 20 0.56 -2.74 7.40
N PHE A 21 0.88 -2.06 6.29
CA PHE A 21 0.82 -2.63 4.95
C PHE A 21 2.13 -3.28 4.47
N ARG A 22 3.28 -2.95 5.09
CA ARG A 22 4.58 -3.55 4.77
C ARG A 22 4.66 -5.06 4.97
N ARG A 23 3.78 -5.64 5.80
CA ARG A 23 3.74 -7.09 6.06
C ARG A 23 3.05 -7.89 4.96
N VAL A 24 2.44 -7.24 3.97
CA VAL A 24 1.70 -7.89 2.89
C VAL A 24 2.64 -8.19 1.71
N PRO A 25 2.94 -9.47 1.42
CA PRO A 25 3.82 -9.81 0.30
C PRO A 25 3.25 -9.32 -1.03
N GLY A 26 4.11 -8.75 -1.89
CA GLY A 26 3.74 -8.27 -3.22
C GLY A 26 2.95 -6.96 -3.26
N LEU A 27 2.63 -6.36 -2.11
CA LEU A 27 1.92 -5.08 -2.06
C LEU A 27 2.86 -3.90 -2.31
N ARG A 28 2.56 -3.10 -3.32
CA ARG A 28 3.18 -1.77 -3.52
C ARG A 28 2.37 -0.73 -2.74
N CYS A 29 3.03 0.05 -1.89
CA CYS A 29 2.38 1.10 -1.11
C CYS A 29 3.26 2.34 -0.94
N GLU A 30 2.61 3.51 -0.88
CA GLU A 30 3.25 4.81 -0.81
C GLU A 30 2.55 5.70 0.22
N ASN A 31 3.30 6.62 0.81
CA ASN A 31 2.76 7.66 1.69
C ASN A 31 3.03 9.03 1.08
N TRP A 32 1.97 9.68 0.59
CA TRP A 32 2.05 11.00 -0.03
C TRP A 32 2.04 12.17 0.98
N THR A 33 1.73 11.92 2.26
CA THR A 33 1.81 12.96 3.31
C THR A 33 3.25 13.24 3.73
N ARG A 34 4.14 12.27 3.51
CA ARG A 34 5.58 12.37 3.83
C ARG A 34 6.44 12.90 2.68
N SER A 35 5.87 13.08 1.51
CA SER A 35 6.55 13.59 0.31
C SER A 35 6.31 15.09 0.08
N GLN A 36 5.96 15.82 1.14
CA GLN A 36 5.81 17.28 1.18
C GLN A 36 6.93 17.89 2.00
#